data_AF-A0A931FHA3-F1
#
_entry.id   AF-A0A931FHA3-F1
#
_cell.length_a   1.000
_cell.length_b   1.000
_cell.length_c   1.000
_cell.angle_alpha   90.00
_cell.angle_beta   90.00
_cell.angle_gamma   90.00
#
_symmetry.space_group_name_H-M   'P 1'
#
loop_
_entity.id
_entity.type
_entity.pdbx_description
1 polymer ?
#
loop_
_entity_poly.entity_id
_entity_poly.type
_entity_poly.pdbx_seq_one_letter_code
_entity_poly.pdbx_strand_id
1 'polypeptide(L)'
;MEPVTPTIISPPVDCESFTTPDGTTYTRTDTLALGRARLLQRFQTELQFGTSIPALQKLVMETYAAYNSRRDVDGAQLLGSLKDRLDLLGQNRMREAEIVALFYNAPDEDPTSYDHAAITQKVNVAWRAIDADFFTHAAFKLLLRTATHYPSLENLATPEPSAPGLPTA
;
A
#
# COMPACT_ATOMS: atom_id res chain seq x y z
N MET A 1 5.42 -39.45 -6.80
CA MET A 1 5.80 -38.03 -6.64
C MET A 1 4.88 -37.46 -5.59
N GLU A 2 5.37 -37.30 -4.36
CA GLU A 2 4.59 -36.61 -3.34
C GLU A 2 4.52 -35.11 -3.67
N PRO A 3 3.35 -34.47 -3.51
CA PRO A 3 3.23 -33.03 -3.73
C PRO A 3 4.04 -32.30 -2.65
N VAL A 4 5.14 -31.67 -3.05
CA VAL A 4 5.89 -30.75 -2.19
C VAL A 4 4.96 -29.58 -1.87
N THR A 5 4.45 -29.54 -0.64
CA THR A 5 3.65 -28.40 -0.19
C THR A 5 4.62 -27.21 -0.10
N PRO A 6 4.39 -26.09 -0.80
CA PRO A 6 5.29 -24.96 -0.72
C PRO A 6 5.31 -24.45 0.72
N THR A 7 6.47 -24.54 1.37
CA THR A 7 6.67 -23.98 2.72
C THR A 7 6.54 -22.47 2.62
N ILE A 8 5.49 -21.91 3.24
CA ILE A 8 5.32 -20.47 3.37
C ILE A 8 6.38 -19.96 4.35
N ILE A 9 7.13 -18.95 3.93
CA ILE A 9 8.10 -18.25 4.78
C ILE A 9 7.42 -17.01 5.35
N SER A 10 7.44 -16.83 6.67
CA SER A 10 6.91 -15.64 7.33
C SER A 10 8.06 -14.89 8.03
N PRO A 11 8.71 -13.93 7.36
CA PRO A 11 9.79 -13.14 7.95
C PRO A 11 9.28 -12.29 9.11
N PRO A 12 10.14 -11.92 10.07
CA PRO A 12 9.80 -10.91 11.07
C PRO A 12 9.49 -9.57 10.41
N VAL A 13 8.43 -8.90 10.83
CA VAL A 13 7.93 -7.63 10.24
C VAL A 13 8.99 -6.53 10.15
N ASP A 14 9.95 -6.50 11.09
CA ASP A 14 11.01 -5.47 11.15
C ASP A 14 12.37 -5.93 10.60
N CYS A 15 12.43 -7.08 9.91
CA CYS A 15 13.70 -7.62 9.44
C CYS A 15 14.47 -6.61 8.56
N GLU A 16 15.79 -6.56 8.71
CA GLU A 16 16.65 -5.80 7.80
C GLU A 16 16.87 -6.55 6.48
N SER A 17 16.67 -7.86 6.50
CA SER A 17 16.72 -8.71 5.32
C SER A 17 15.88 -9.97 5.50
N PHE A 18 15.47 -10.56 4.38
CA PHE A 18 14.87 -11.89 4.35
C PHE A 18 15.31 -12.65 3.11
N THR A 19 15.32 -13.98 3.21
CA THR A 19 15.75 -14.88 2.13
C THR A 19 14.56 -15.65 1.58
N THR A 20 14.38 -15.63 0.26
CA THR A 20 13.33 -16.38 -0.45
C THR A 20 13.73 -17.85 -0.65
N PRO A 21 12.79 -18.74 -1.01
CA PRO A 21 13.09 -20.17 -1.18
C PRO A 21 14.12 -20.49 -2.28
N ASP A 22 14.30 -19.57 -3.24
CA ASP A 22 15.31 -19.66 -4.30
C ASP A 22 16.73 -19.27 -3.83
N GLY A 23 16.89 -18.86 -2.57
CA GLY A 23 18.15 -18.45 -1.97
C GLY A 23 18.49 -16.97 -2.12
N THR A 24 17.65 -16.18 -2.80
CA THR A 24 17.86 -14.74 -2.96
C THR A 24 17.62 -14.02 -1.63
N THR A 25 18.58 -13.21 -1.20
CA THR A 25 18.43 -12.40 0.03
C THR A 25 18.15 -10.95 -0.32
N TYR A 26 17.00 -10.46 0.12
CA TYR A 26 16.58 -9.07 -0.08
C TYR A 26 16.94 -8.26 1.15
N THR A 27 17.56 -7.09 0.95
CA THR A 27 17.99 -6.20 2.05
C THR A 27 17.22 -4.88 2.00
N ARG A 28 16.73 -4.43 3.16
CA ARG A 28 15.97 -3.20 3.33
C ARG A 28 16.90 -1.99 3.33
N THR A 29 16.51 -0.95 2.60
CA THR A 29 17.04 0.40 2.73
C THR A 29 16.08 1.27 3.50
N ASP A 30 16.57 2.15 4.38
CA ASP A 30 15.69 3.01 5.20
C ASP A 30 15.20 4.28 4.48
N THR A 31 15.85 4.65 3.37
CA THR A 31 15.51 5.82 2.56
C THR A 31 15.35 5.43 1.09
N LEU A 32 14.48 6.13 0.37
CA LEU A 32 14.28 5.95 -1.06
C LEU A 32 14.98 7.04 -1.87
N ALA A 33 15.57 6.65 -3.00
CA ALA A 33 16.00 7.58 -4.03
C ALA A 33 14.79 8.27 -4.69
N LEU A 34 15.02 9.43 -5.31
CA LEU A 34 13.96 10.30 -5.85
C LEU A 34 12.99 9.57 -6.81
N GLY A 35 13.51 8.68 -7.66
CA GLY A 35 12.69 7.90 -8.60
C GLY A 35 11.69 6.98 -7.90
N ARG A 36 12.13 6.27 -6.85
CA ARG A 36 11.29 5.38 -6.04
C ARG A 36 10.38 6.15 -5.08
N ALA A 37 10.85 7.28 -4.55
CA ALA A 37 10.05 8.14 -3.67
C ALA A 37 8.79 8.69 -4.37
N ARG A 38 8.89 9.08 -5.65
CA ARG A 38 7.72 9.52 -6.44
C ARG A 38 6.68 8.41 -6.62
N LEU A 39 7.12 7.17 -6.74
CA LEU A 39 6.19 6.03 -6.82
C LEU A 39 5.59 5.67 -5.49
N LEU A 40 6.34 5.78 -4.39
CA LEU A 40 5.78 5.67 -3.04
C LEU A 40 4.67 6.70 -2.84
N GLN A 41 4.87 7.96 -3.23
CA GLN A 41 3.84 9.01 -3.13
C GLN A 41 2.60 8.69 -3.98
N ARG A 42 2.80 8.14 -5.18
CA ARG A 42 1.69 7.65 -6.01
C ARG A 42 0.94 6.51 -5.33
N PHE A 43 1.63 5.50 -4.79
CA PHE A 43 1.01 4.38 -4.09
C PHE A 43 0.29 4.82 -2.81
N GLN A 44 0.87 5.75 -2.05
CA GLN A 44 0.22 6.38 -0.89
C GLN A 44 -1.09 7.07 -1.28
N THR A 45 -1.08 7.78 -2.41
CA THR A 45 -2.26 8.46 -2.96
C THR A 45 -3.30 7.42 -3.39
N GLU A 46 -2.89 6.37 -4.10
CA GLU A 46 -3.77 5.25 -4.51
C GLU A 46 -4.37 4.52 -3.29
N LEU A 47 -3.61 4.32 -2.21
CA LEU A 47 -4.10 3.75 -0.95
C LEU A 47 -5.10 4.67 -0.23
N GLN A 48 -4.85 5.99 -0.22
CA GLN A 48 -5.74 7.00 0.36
C GLN A 48 -7.09 7.08 -0.37
N PHE A 49 -7.07 7.03 -1.70
CA PHE A 49 -8.31 6.99 -2.50
C PHE A 49 -9.00 5.61 -2.48
N GLY A 50 -8.31 4.54 -2.09
CA GLY A 50 -8.78 3.16 -2.18
C GLY A 50 -9.36 2.55 -0.91
N THR A 51 -8.67 2.55 0.23
CA THR A 51 -8.90 1.47 1.23
C THR A 51 -8.48 1.83 2.66
N SER A 52 -9.29 2.60 3.39
CA SER A 52 -9.18 2.59 4.86
C SER A 52 -10.28 1.71 5.45
N ILE A 53 -9.90 0.77 6.34
CA ILE A 53 -10.85 -0.08 7.08
C ILE A 53 -11.96 0.76 7.74
N PRO A 54 -11.68 1.93 8.34
CA PRO A 54 -12.73 2.79 8.88
C PRO A 54 -13.69 3.35 7.81
N ALA A 55 -13.19 3.72 6.62
CA ALA A 55 -14.06 4.19 5.54
C ALA A 55 -14.94 3.07 4.97
N LEU A 56 -14.44 1.84 4.94
CA LEU A 56 -15.22 0.67 4.54
C LEU A 56 -16.31 0.33 5.56
N GLN A 57 -15.97 0.34 6.85
CA GLN A 57 -16.95 0.15 7.92
C GLN A 57 -18.04 1.22 7.88
N LYS A 58 -17.66 2.49 7.68
CA LYS A 58 -18.61 3.58 7.49
C LYS A 58 -19.53 3.34 6.30
N LEU A 59 -18.97 2.94 5.15
CA LEU A 59 -19.76 2.70 3.94
C LEU A 59 -20.72 1.51 4.08
N VAL A 60 -20.32 0.43 4.76
CA VAL A 60 -21.21 -0.70 5.11
C VAL A 60 -22.37 -0.23 5.98
N MET A 61 -22.10 0.59 7.00
CA MET A 61 -23.13 1.14 7.88
C MET A 61 -24.09 2.07 7.13
N GLU A 62 -23.58 2.91 6.23
CA GLU A 62 -24.39 3.81 5.39
C GLU A 62 -25.27 3.04 4.40
N THR A 63 -24.73 1.98 3.80
CA THR A 63 -25.46 1.08 2.89
C THR A 63 -26.60 0.38 3.63
N TYR A 64 -26.32 -0.16 4.81
CA TYR A 64 -27.33 -0.79 5.68
C TYR A 64 -28.43 0.19 6.11
N ALA A 65 -28.06 1.42 6.48
CA ALA A 65 -29.01 2.47 6.83
C ALA A 65 -29.91 2.88 5.64
N ALA A 66 -29.36 2.93 4.42
CA ALA A 66 -30.12 3.27 3.22
C ALA A 66 -31.21 2.22 2.90
N TYR A 67 -30.87 0.93 2.95
CA TYR A 67 -31.84 -0.15 2.73
C TYR A 67 -32.91 -0.22 3.84
N ASN A 68 -32.53 -0.06 5.11
CA ASN A 68 -33.50 -0.02 6.21
C ASN A 68 -34.44 1.19 6.14
N SER A 69 -34.01 2.28 5.49
CA SER A 69 -34.82 3.48 5.27
C SER A 69 -35.62 3.44 3.96
N ARG A 70 -35.69 2.30 3.26
CA ARG A 70 -36.35 2.12 1.96
C ARG A 70 -35.83 3.06 0.86
N ARG A 71 -34.57 3.50 0.96
CA ARG A 71 -33.89 4.30 -0.06
C ARG A 71 -33.11 3.37 -0.99
N ASP A 72 -33.84 2.57 -1.76
CA ASP A 72 -33.26 1.45 -2.51
C ASP A 72 -32.29 1.91 -3.61
N VAL A 73 -32.52 3.08 -4.22
CA VAL A 73 -31.62 3.68 -5.22
C VAL A 73 -30.30 4.13 -4.59
N ASP A 74 -30.35 4.82 -3.45
CA ASP A 74 -29.17 5.23 -2.69
C ASP A 74 -28.40 3.99 -2.19
N GLY A 75 -29.13 2.98 -1.69
CA GLY A 75 -28.58 1.71 -1.23
C GLY A 75 -27.83 0.96 -2.34
N ALA A 76 -28.40 0.90 -3.55
CA ALA A 76 -27.76 0.28 -4.71
C ALA A 76 -26.49 1.02 -5.15
N GLN A 77 -26.50 2.36 -5.11
CA GLN A 77 -25.33 3.18 -5.43
C GLN A 77 -24.19 3.00 -4.41
N LEU A 78 -24.54 2.95 -3.11
CA LEU A 78 -23.59 2.71 -2.03
C LEU A 78 -23.05 1.27 -2.06
N LEU A 79 -23.88 0.28 -2.39
CA LEU A 79 -23.46 -1.10 -2.58
C LEU A 79 -22.51 -1.26 -3.78
N GLY A 80 -22.77 -0.56 -4.90
CA GLY A 80 -21.85 -0.48 -6.02
C GLY A 80 -20.50 0.11 -5.60
N SER A 81 -20.53 1.22 -4.85
CA SER A 81 -19.32 1.86 -4.32
C SER A 81 -18.56 0.96 -3.33
N LEU A 82 -19.26 0.14 -2.56
CA LEU A 82 -18.67 -0.84 -1.64
C LEU A 82 -18.03 -1.98 -2.42
N LYS A 83 -18.71 -2.50 -3.45
CA LYS A 83 -18.15 -3.50 -4.35
C LYS A 83 -16.88 -3.00 -5.02
N ASP A 84 -16.88 -1.79 -5.58
CA ASP A 84 -15.71 -1.21 -6.22
C ASP A 84 -14.53 -1.08 -5.24
N ARG A 85 -14.78 -0.66 -3.98
CA ARG A 85 -13.74 -0.57 -2.95
C ARG A 85 -13.25 -1.94 -2.46
N LEU A 86 -14.12 -2.96 -2.42
CA LEU A 86 -13.74 -4.34 -2.09
C LEU A 86 -12.96 -4.99 -3.23
N ASP A 87 -13.32 -4.72 -4.49
CA ASP A 87 -12.58 -5.16 -5.68
C ASP A 87 -11.20 -4.50 -5.71
N LEU A 88 -11.11 -3.21 -5.33
CA LEU A 88 -9.83 -2.51 -5.13
C LEU A 88 -9.00 -3.10 -3.98
N LEU A 89 -9.61 -3.50 -2.86
CA LEU A 89 -8.91 -4.25 -1.79
C LEU A 89 -8.36 -5.59 -2.27
N GLY A 90 -9.16 -6.34 -3.03
CA GLY A 90 -8.76 -7.63 -3.61
C GLY A 90 -7.61 -7.50 -4.61
N GLN A 91 -7.52 -6.35 -5.29
CA GLN A 91 -6.44 -5.99 -6.21
C GLN A 91 -5.22 -5.34 -5.52
N ASN A 92 -5.41 -4.71 -4.34
CA ASN A 92 -4.36 -3.97 -3.61
C ASN A 92 -3.39 -4.83 -2.79
N ARG A 93 -3.57 -6.16 -2.73
CA ARG A 93 -2.53 -7.06 -2.20
C ARG A 93 -1.20 -6.95 -2.98
N MET A 94 -1.27 -6.58 -4.27
CA MET A 94 -0.06 -6.23 -5.04
C MET A 94 0.60 -4.96 -4.50
N ARG A 95 -0.19 -3.94 -4.12
CA ARG A 95 0.34 -2.63 -3.73
C ARG A 95 1.13 -2.66 -2.44
N GLU A 96 0.75 -3.48 -1.48
CA GLU A 96 1.49 -3.67 -0.23
C GLU A 96 2.86 -4.30 -0.49
N ALA A 97 2.89 -5.39 -1.28
CA ALA A 97 4.14 -6.02 -1.70
C ALA A 97 4.99 -5.10 -2.58
N GLU A 98 4.40 -4.30 -3.47
CA GLU A 98 5.11 -3.31 -4.29
C GLU A 98 5.71 -2.19 -3.44
N ILE A 99 4.98 -1.71 -2.41
CA ILE A 99 5.52 -0.75 -1.44
C ILE A 99 6.73 -1.35 -0.75
N VAL A 100 6.63 -2.58 -0.25
CA VAL A 100 7.78 -3.28 0.35
C VAL A 100 8.93 -3.44 -0.66
N ALA A 101 8.63 -3.75 -1.92
CA ALA A 101 9.61 -3.90 -3.00
C ALA A 101 10.39 -2.62 -3.32
N LEU A 102 9.85 -1.44 -3.03
CA LEU A 102 10.60 -0.18 -3.18
C LEU A 102 11.78 -0.10 -2.20
N PHE A 103 11.67 -0.73 -1.03
CA PHE A 103 12.66 -0.67 0.04
C PHE A 103 13.56 -1.90 0.12
N TYR A 104 13.10 -3.06 -0.33
CA TYR A 104 13.86 -4.31 -0.26
C TYR A 104 14.51 -4.63 -1.60
N ASN A 105 15.83 -4.58 -1.64
CA ASN A 105 16.63 -4.72 -2.86
C ASN A 105 17.27 -6.10 -2.96
N ALA A 106 17.27 -6.68 -4.16
CA ALA A 106 18.14 -7.81 -4.46
C ALA A 106 19.62 -7.36 -4.48
N PRO A 107 20.59 -8.28 -4.36
CA PRO A 107 22.01 -7.94 -4.32
C PRO A 107 22.53 -7.20 -5.57
N ASP A 108 21.90 -7.46 -6.71
CA ASP A 108 22.22 -6.94 -8.04
C ASP A 108 21.31 -5.79 -8.48
N GLU A 109 20.37 -5.37 -7.63
CA GLU A 109 19.41 -4.33 -7.95
C GLU A 109 19.95 -2.94 -7.66
N ASP A 110 19.79 -2.02 -8.60
CA ASP A 110 20.10 -0.61 -8.40
C ASP A 110 19.00 0.07 -7.54
N PRO A 111 19.31 0.51 -6.30
CA PRO A 111 18.34 1.14 -5.42
C PRO A 111 17.98 2.58 -5.85
N THR A 112 18.70 3.16 -6.81
CA THR A 112 18.51 4.56 -7.22
C THR A 112 17.45 4.73 -8.31
N SER A 113 17.21 3.68 -9.11
CA SER A 113 16.26 3.66 -10.20
C SER A 113 15.07 2.73 -9.90
N TYR A 114 13.95 2.97 -10.59
CA TYR A 114 12.79 2.09 -10.55
C TYR A 114 12.70 1.29 -11.84
N ASP A 115 12.84 -0.02 -11.73
CA ASP A 115 12.58 -0.96 -12.81
C ASP A 115 11.25 -1.69 -12.53
N HIS A 116 10.24 -1.35 -13.33
CA HIS A 116 8.92 -1.94 -13.25
C HIS A 116 8.93 -3.46 -13.48
N ALA A 117 9.75 -3.94 -14.43
CA ALA A 117 9.79 -5.35 -14.77
C ALA A 117 10.42 -6.16 -13.63
N ALA A 118 11.53 -5.66 -13.07
CA ALA A 118 12.21 -6.29 -11.94
C ALA A 118 11.29 -6.37 -10.70
N ILE A 119 10.56 -5.30 -10.38
CA ILE A 119 9.63 -5.31 -9.24
C ILE A 119 8.44 -6.24 -9.49
N THR A 120 7.89 -6.25 -10.70
CA THR A 120 6.81 -7.17 -11.06
C THR A 120 7.25 -8.62 -10.92
N GLN A 121 8.46 -8.95 -11.37
CA GLN A 121 9.04 -10.29 -11.24
C GLN A 121 9.28 -10.66 -9.77
N LYS A 122 9.85 -9.74 -9.00
CA LYS A 122 10.08 -9.89 -7.56
C LYS A 122 8.79 -10.21 -6.81
N VAL A 123 7.77 -9.37 -6.96
CA VAL A 123 6.48 -9.49 -6.25
C VAL A 123 5.69 -10.72 -6.70
N ASN A 124 5.59 -10.98 -8.01
CA ASN A 124 4.69 -12.02 -8.52
C ASN A 124 5.31 -13.42 -8.61
N VAL A 125 6.65 -13.50 -8.64
CA VAL A 125 7.37 -14.77 -8.82
C VAL A 125 8.19 -15.09 -7.60
N ALA A 126 9.19 -14.27 -7.27
CA ALA A 126 10.15 -14.58 -6.19
C ALA A 126 9.47 -14.59 -4.82
N TRP A 127 8.50 -13.71 -4.59
CA TRP A 127 7.86 -13.50 -3.30
C TRP A 127 6.57 -14.30 -3.10
N ARG A 128 6.19 -15.13 -4.07
CA ARG A 128 4.94 -15.90 -4.03
C ARG A 128 4.82 -16.83 -2.81
N ALA A 129 5.95 -17.27 -2.26
CA ALA A 129 6.01 -18.15 -1.09
C ALA A 129 6.21 -17.40 0.24
N ILE A 130 6.23 -16.07 0.21
CA ILE A 130 6.29 -15.24 1.41
C ILE A 130 4.87 -15.00 1.92
N ASP A 131 4.72 -15.00 3.24
CA ASP A 131 3.45 -14.74 3.91
C ASP A 131 2.88 -13.37 3.50
N ALA A 132 1.61 -13.35 3.10
CA ALA A 132 0.93 -12.13 2.70
C ALA A 132 0.83 -11.13 3.86
N ASP A 133 0.62 -11.62 5.08
CA ASP A 133 0.48 -10.78 6.26
C ASP A 133 1.78 -10.03 6.57
N PHE A 134 2.95 -10.60 6.21
CA PHE A 134 4.23 -9.89 6.31
C PHE A 134 4.22 -8.60 5.48
N PHE A 135 3.75 -8.65 4.23
CA PHE A 135 3.75 -7.49 3.34
C PHE A 135 2.83 -6.37 3.85
N THR A 136 1.65 -6.71 4.34
CA THR A 136 0.72 -5.74 4.92
C THR A 136 1.34 -5.01 6.12
N HIS A 137 1.92 -5.76 7.07
CA HIS A 137 2.51 -5.17 8.27
C HIS A 137 3.79 -4.38 7.97
N ALA A 138 4.65 -4.89 7.08
CA ALA A 138 5.89 -4.22 6.67
C ALA A 138 5.59 -2.94 5.90
N ALA A 139 4.64 -2.96 4.95
CA ALA A 139 4.20 -1.77 4.21
C ALA A 139 3.69 -0.68 5.15
N PHE A 140 2.85 -1.03 6.13
CA PHE A 140 2.32 -0.06 7.11
C PHE A 140 3.43 0.61 7.93
N LYS A 141 4.41 -0.16 8.40
CA LYS A 141 5.55 0.40 9.15
C LYS A 141 6.44 1.28 8.29
N LEU A 142 6.72 0.87 7.05
CA LEU A 142 7.50 1.66 6.11
C LEU A 142 6.80 2.99 5.84
N LEU A 143 5.49 2.96 5.57
CA LEU A 143 4.68 4.16 5.38
C LEU A 143 4.72 5.09 6.60
N LEU A 144 4.56 4.57 7.81
CA LEU A 144 4.66 5.37 9.05
C LEU A 144 6.05 5.98 9.23
N ARG A 145 7.11 5.19 9.02
CA ARG A 145 8.50 5.63 9.16
C ARG A 145 8.83 6.74 8.17
N THR A 146 8.29 6.66 6.95
CA THR A 146 8.64 7.59 5.88
C THR A 146 7.62 8.70 5.64
N ALA A 147 6.53 8.75 6.40
CA ALA A 147 5.44 9.72 6.20
C ALA A 147 5.92 11.19 6.25
N THR A 148 6.93 11.49 7.06
CA THR A 148 7.51 12.84 7.17
C THR A 148 8.45 13.18 6.01
N HIS A 149 9.12 12.19 5.42
CA HIS A 149 10.10 12.38 4.35
C HIS A 149 9.45 12.34 2.97
N TYR A 150 8.37 11.57 2.84
CA TYR A 150 7.59 11.39 1.61
C TYR A 150 6.10 11.57 1.95
N PRO A 151 5.63 12.81 2.15
CA PRO A 151 4.22 13.08 2.34
C PRO A 151 3.45 12.75 1.06
N SER A 152 2.19 12.32 1.20
CA SER A 152 1.31 12.10 0.05
C SER A 152 1.10 13.40 -0.73
N LEU A 153 0.81 13.29 -2.03
CA LEU A 153 0.69 14.45 -2.92
C LEU A 153 -0.43 15.41 -2.50
N GLU A 154 -1.48 14.91 -1.85
CA GLU A 154 -2.60 15.72 -1.35
C GLU A 154 -2.21 16.57 -0.13
N ASN A 155 -1.33 16.05 0.75
CA ASN A 155 -0.78 16.80 1.89
C ASN A 155 0.13 17.96 1.44
N LEU A 156 0.69 17.89 0.23
CA LEU A 156 1.44 18.99 -0.38
C LEU A 156 0.53 20.03 -1.05
N ALA A 157 -0.73 19.68 -1.32
CA ALA A 157 -1.70 20.53 -2.00
C ALA A 157 -2.62 21.31 -1.06
N THR A 158 -2.49 21.15 0.26
CA THR A 158 -3.21 22.00 1.22
C THR A 158 -2.43 23.30 1.39
N PRO A 159 -2.88 24.44 0.83
CA PRO A 159 -2.25 25.71 1.16
C PRO A 159 -2.44 25.97 2.66
N GLU A 160 -1.40 26.45 3.33
CA GLU A 160 -1.52 27.00 4.68
C GLU A 160 -2.74 27.94 4.72
N PRO A 161 -3.56 27.92 5.79
CA PRO A 161 -4.57 28.95 5.95
C PRO A 161 -3.85 30.29 6.00
N SER A 162 -3.99 31.09 4.94
CA SER A 162 -3.50 32.46 4.87
C SER A 162 -3.83 33.17 6.17
N ALA A 163 -2.80 33.66 6.86
CA ALA A 163 -2.93 34.35 8.13
C ALA A 163 -4.05 35.41 8.05
N PRO A 164 -4.90 35.54 9.09
CA PRO A 164 -6.00 36.49 9.07
C PRO A 164 -5.45 37.90 8.86
N GLY A 165 -5.99 38.57 7.85
CA GLY A 165 -5.54 39.88 7.39
C GLY A 165 -5.46 40.90 8.53
N LEU A 166 -4.36 41.65 8.56
CA LEU A 166 -4.26 42.84 9.39
C LEU A 166 -5.39 43.81 9.02
N PRO A 167 -6.15 44.35 9.98
CA PRO A 167 -7.05 45.45 9.70
C PRO A 167 -6.20 46.68 9.34
N THR A 168 -6.30 47.14 8.11
CA THR A 168 -5.86 48.49 7.74
C THR A 168 -6.72 49.49 8.50
N ALA A 169 -6.07 50.21 9.42
CA ALA A 169 -6.58 51.40 10.09
C ALA A 169 -6.67 52.59 9.14
#